data_AF-A0A662CPG1-F1
#
_entry.id   AF-A0A662CPG1-F1
#
_cell.length_a   1.000
_cell.length_b   1.000
_cell.length_c   1.000
_cell.angle_alpha   90.00
_cell.angle_beta   90.00
_cell.angle_gamma   90.00
#
_symmetry.space_group_name_H-M   'P 1'
#
loop_
_entity.id
_entity.type
_entity.pdbx_description
1 polymer ?
#
loop_
_entity_poly.entity_id
_entity_poly.type
_entity_poly.pdbx_seq_one_letter_code
_entity_poly.pdbx_strand_id
1 'polypeptide(L)'
;KTKSCRYCLLCRAFCPTAAIIPEEGHVRIDDEKCIGCGECLAVCPVGAIKLRWSESSELIQKKMAEYAWAVHQGLPLQAVYLNYLVKITKDCDCMSKERHFIVDDIGILSSQDPVAIDQASVDLVNQQAGEDLLRKLTGINWEIQLEHAQQIGLGSREYELIELTSE
;
A
#
# COMPACT_ATOMS: atom_id res chain seq x y z
N LYS A 1 -25.58 -7.63 9.06
CA LYS A 1 -26.49 -8.50 8.26
C LYS A 1 -26.45 -8.08 6.80
N THR A 2 -25.68 -8.78 5.97
CA THR A 2 -25.67 -8.55 4.52
C THR A 2 -26.93 -9.18 3.94
N LYS A 3 -27.99 -8.38 3.79
CA LYS A 3 -29.35 -8.81 3.37
C LYS A 3 -29.36 -9.59 2.03
N SER A 4 -28.26 -9.58 1.27
CA SER A 4 -28.12 -10.22 -0.03
C SER A 4 -27.41 -11.58 0.00
N CYS A 5 -26.92 -12.06 1.15
CA CYS A 5 -26.22 -13.35 1.23
C CYS A 5 -27.19 -14.51 0.93
N ARG A 6 -26.81 -15.41 0.01
CA ARG A 6 -27.58 -16.64 -0.34
C ARG A 6 -27.02 -17.92 0.29
N TYR A 7 -26.08 -17.80 1.23
CA TYR A 7 -25.46 -18.93 1.93
C TYR A 7 -24.91 -20.05 1.01
N CYS A 8 -24.35 -19.70 -0.14
CA CYS A 8 -23.78 -20.67 -1.10
C CYS A 8 -22.36 -21.18 -0.73
N LEU A 9 -21.74 -20.59 0.30
CA LEU A 9 -20.40 -20.93 0.81
C LEU A 9 -19.23 -20.84 -0.17
N LEU A 10 -19.43 -20.30 -1.39
CA LEU A 10 -18.36 -20.10 -2.36
C LEU A 10 -17.20 -19.25 -1.81
N CYS A 11 -17.52 -18.15 -1.12
CA CYS A 11 -16.52 -17.31 -0.44
C CYS A 11 -15.67 -18.07 0.59
N ARG A 12 -16.20 -19.12 1.23
CA ARG A 12 -15.46 -19.96 2.16
C ARG A 12 -14.49 -20.88 1.43
N ALA A 13 -14.91 -21.46 0.31
CA ALA A 13 -14.06 -22.35 -0.49
C ALA A 13 -12.82 -21.64 -1.03
N PHE A 14 -12.93 -20.34 -1.33
CA PHE A 14 -11.84 -19.53 -1.86
C PHE A 14 -11.04 -18.77 -0.80
N CYS A 15 -11.42 -18.83 0.49
CA CYS A 15 -10.71 -18.09 1.52
C CYS A 15 -9.40 -18.80 1.89
N PRO A 16 -8.21 -18.22 1.62
CA PRO A 16 -6.93 -18.89 1.84
C PRO A 16 -6.60 -19.09 3.33
N THR A 17 -7.18 -18.29 4.22
CA THR A 17 -6.92 -18.32 5.66
C THR A 17 -8.06 -18.93 6.48
N ALA A 18 -9.06 -19.52 5.81
CA ALA A 18 -10.26 -20.07 6.45
C ALA A 18 -11.00 -19.08 7.38
N ALA A 19 -10.92 -17.77 7.07
CA ALA A 19 -11.55 -16.70 7.84
C ALA A 19 -13.09 -16.62 7.68
N ILE A 20 -13.69 -17.36 6.74
CA ILE A 20 -15.15 -17.35 6.52
C ILE A 20 -15.82 -18.40 7.41
N ILE A 21 -16.53 -17.93 8.42
CA ILE A 21 -17.27 -18.74 9.41
C ILE A 21 -18.76 -18.82 9.02
N PRO A 22 -19.28 -20.02 8.72
CA PRO A 22 -20.70 -20.23 8.48
C PRO A 22 -21.50 -20.00 9.77
N GLU A 23 -22.56 -19.23 9.66
CA GLU A 23 -23.55 -19.00 10.71
C GLU A 23 -24.95 -19.19 10.11
N GLU A 24 -26.00 -19.23 10.93
CA GLU A 24 -27.35 -19.56 10.46
C GLU A 24 -27.81 -18.64 9.30
N GLY A 25 -27.85 -19.20 8.09
CA GLY A 25 -28.28 -18.54 6.85
C GLY A 25 -27.34 -17.47 6.29
N HIS A 26 -26.14 -17.28 6.85
CA HIS A 26 -25.16 -16.30 6.36
C HIS A 26 -23.72 -16.67 6.76
N VAL A 27 -22.75 -15.84 6.42
CA VAL A 27 -21.36 -16.02 6.85
C VAL A 27 -20.89 -14.81 7.63
N ARG A 28 -20.02 -15.03 8.61
CA ARG A 28 -19.25 -14.02 9.32
C ARG A 28 -17.78 -14.14 8.91
N ILE A 29 -17.10 -13.00 8.82
CA ILE A 29 -15.66 -12.95 8.63
C ILE A 29 -15.00 -12.90 10.01
N ASP A 30 -14.07 -13.81 10.25
CA ASP A 30 -13.16 -13.81 11.40
C ASP A 30 -12.06 -12.79 11.13
N ASP A 31 -12.16 -11.61 11.77
CA ASP A 31 -11.27 -10.49 11.51
C ASP A 31 -9.82 -10.78 11.97
N GLU A 32 -9.61 -11.71 12.91
CA GLU A 32 -8.26 -12.13 13.33
C GLU A 32 -7.56 -12.99 12.28
N LYS A 33 -8.32 -13.69 11.43
CA LYS A 33 -7.79 -14.54 10.34
C LYS A 33 -7.84 -13.86 8.98
N CYS A 34 -8.61 -12.79 8.85
CA CYS A 34 -8.81 -12.08 7.59
C CYS A 34 -7.55 -11.28 7.23
N ILE A 35 -6.94 -11.60 6.09
CA ILE A 35 -5.76 -10.87 5.57
C ILE A 35 -6.14 -9.76 4.58
N GLY A 36 -7.43 -9.55 4.32
CA GLY A 36 -7.90 -8.50 3.40
C GLY A 36 -7.62 -8.75 1.92
N CYS A 37 -7.35 -10.00 1.50
CA CYS A 37 -7.00 -10.34 0.11
C CYS A 37 -8.11 -10.07 -0.93
N GLY A 38 -9.36 -9.84 -0.51
CA GLY A 38 -10.46 -9.51 -1.41
C GLY A 38 -11.04 -10.68 -2.23
N GLU A 39 -10.50 -11.89 -2.13
CA GLU A 39 -10.97 -13.05 -2.90
C GLU A 39 -12.47 -13.31 -2.69
N CYS A 40 -12.92 -13.26 -1.44
CA CYS A 40 -14.32 -13.46 -1.08
C CYS A 40 -15.26 -12.40 -1.70
N LEU A 41 -14.76 -11.18 -1.92
CA LEU A 41 -15.47 -10.09 -2.60
C LEU A 41 -15.57 -10.38 -4.10
N ALA A 42 -14.47 -10.81 -4.73
CA ALA A 42 -14.41 -11.12 -6.16
C ALA A 42 -15.31 -12.30 -6.55
N VAL A 43 -15.35 -13.37 -5.75
CA VAL A 43 -16.12 -14.58 -6.08
C VAL A 43 -17.60 -14.50 -5.72
N CYS A 44 -18.06 -13.47 -5.00
CA CYS A 44 -19.44 -13.41 -4.52
C CYS A 44 -20.42 -13.05 -5.67
N PRO A 45 -21.26 -13.99 -6.16
CA PRO A 45 -22.09 -13.74 -7.35
C PRO A 45 -23.22 -12.74 -7.11
N VAL A 46 -23.55 -12.48 -5.85
CA VAL A 46 -24.61 -11.57 -5.41
C VAL A 46 -24.08 -10.30 -4.77
N GLY A 47 -22.75 -10.11 -4.78
CA GLY A 47 -22.09 -8.92 -4.21
C GLY A 47 -22.46 -8.67 -2.73
N ALA A 48 -22.69 -9.73 -1.96
CA ALA A 48 -23.10 -9.65 -0.56
C ALA A 48 -21.95 -9.25 0.36
N ILE A 49 -20.70 -9.52 -0.02
CA ILE A 49 -19.51 -9.09 0.70
C ILE A 49 -19.15 -7.67 0.24
N LYS A 50 -18.85 -6.79 1.19
CA LYS A 50 -18.49 -5.39 0.94
C LYS A 50 -17.15 -5.08 1.58
N LEU A 51 -16.40 -4.17 0.95
CA LEU A 51 -15.22 -3.58 1.56
C LEU A 51 -15.62 -2.83 2.83
N ARG A 52 -14.87 -3.03 3.91
CA ARG A 52 -14.96 -2.19 5.10
C ARG A 52 -14.15 -0.93 4.81
N TRP A 53 -14.83 0.15 4.47
CA TRP A 53 -14.21 1.46 4.23
C TRP A 53 -13.80 2.18 5.54
N SER A 54 -13.99 1.53 6.69
CA SER A 54 -13.68 2.07 8.02
C SER A 54 -12.33 1.60 8.58
N GLU A 55 -11.52 0.89 7.79
CA GLU A 55 -10.20 0.45 8.23
C GLU A 55 -9.24 1.63 8.38
N SER A 56 -8.30 1.54 9.31
CA SER A 56 -7.33 2.61 9.55
C SER A 56 -6.34 2.71 8.37
N SER A 57 -5.90 3.95 8.06
CA SER A 57 -4.82 4.19 7.10
C SER A 57 -3.54 3.42 7.47
N GLU A 58 -3.32 3.22 8.76
CA GLU A 58 -2.18 2.46 9.29
C GLU A 58 -2.21 0.99 8.86
N LEU A 59 -3.37 0.33 8.95
CA LEU A 59 -3.48 -1.07 8.55
C LEU A 59 -3.23 -1.23 7.05
N ILE A 60 -3.78 -0.31 6.24
CA ILE A 60 -3.57 -0.32 4.78
C ILE A 60 -2.07 -0.18 4.46
N GLN A 61 -1.38 0.77 5.10
CA GLN A 61 0.07 0.96 4.94
C GLN A 61 0.87 -0.30 5.28
N LYS A 62 0.58 -0.94 6.41
CA LYS A 62 1.25 -2.20 6.81
C LYS A 62 0.99 -3.33 5.82
N LYS A 63 -0.25 -3.48 5.35
CA LYS A 63 -0.61 -4.48 4.34
C LYS A 63 0.08 -4.22 3.01
N MET A 64 0.18 -2.97 2.56
CA MET A 64 0.92 -2.62 1.35
C MET A 64 2.38 -3.06 1.42
N ALA A 65 3.05 -2.81 2.54
CA ALA A 65 4.41 -3.28 2.78
C ALA A 65 4.52 -4.81 2.81
N GLU A 66 3.58 -5.52 3.46
CA GLU A 66 3.54 -7.00 3.47
C GLU A 66 3.40 -7.61 2.06
N TYR A 67 2.54 -7.03 1.22
CA TYR A 67 2.38 -7.49 -0.16
C TYR A 67 3.64 -7.21 -1.01
N ALA A 68 4.23 -6.02 -0.87
CA ALA A 68 5.48 -5.68 -1.53
C ALA A 68 6.62 -6.64 -1.10
N TRP A 69 6.71 -6.96 0.18
CA TRP A 69 7.63 -7.95 0.73
C TRP A 69 7.43 -9.35 0.14
N ALA A 70 6.18 -9.82 0.08
CA ALA A 70 5.90 -11.13 -0.50
C ALA A 70 6.32 -11.22 -1.98
N VAL A 71 6.13 -10.14 -2.75
CA VAL A 71 6.60 -10.06 -4.14
C VAL A 71 8.13 -10.00 -4.19
N HIS A 72 8.77 -9.11 -3.43
CA HIS A 72 10.23 -8.93 -3.40
C HIS A 72 10.95 -10.24 -3.11
N GLN A 73 10.50 -10.98 -2.09
CA GLN A 73 11.08 -12.27 -1.70
C GLN A 73 10.86 -13.38 -2.74
N GLY A 74 9.82 -13.24 -3.58
CA GLY A 74 9.51 -14.20 -4.64
C GLY A 74 10.25 -13.94 -5.95
N LEU A 75 11.00 -12.85 -6.08
CA LEU A 75 11.69 -12.51 -7.33
C LEU A 75 12.94 -13.41 -7.52
N PRO A 76 13.07 -14.10 -8.68
CA PRO A 76 14.19 -15.00 -8.94
C PRO A 76 15.50 -14.26 -9.29
N LEU A 77 15.44 -12.94 -9.47
CA LEU A 77 16.54 -12.07 -9.86
C LEU A 77 16.57 -10.85 -8.94
N GLN A 78 17.74 -10.20 -8.84
CA GLN A 78 17.87 -8.92 -8.15
C GLN A 78 16.98 -7.87 -8.83
N ALA A 79 16.15 -7.22 -8.03
CA ALA A 79 15.30 -6.12 -8.47
C ALA A 79 16.07 -4.79 -8.44
N VAL A 80 15.74 -3.92 -9.37
CA VAL A 80 16.09 -2.49 -9.32
C VAL A 80 14.79 -1.71 -9.28
N TYR A 81 14.71 -0.77 -8.35
CA TYR A 81 13.58 0.11 -8.11
C TYR A 81 13.88 1.47 -8.71
N LEU A 82 12.89 2.04 -9.39
CA LEU A 82 12.96 3.36 -10.02
C LEU A 82 11.79 4.19 -9.53
N ASN A 83 12.06 5.34 -8.92
CA ASN A 83 11.04 6.31 -8.55
C ASN A 83 11.19 7.55 -9.44
N TYR A 84 10.08 8.00 -10.02
CA TYR A 84 10.00 9.19 -10.86
C TYR A 84 9.33 10.30 -10.05
N LEU A 85 10.13 11.24 -9.57
CA LEU A 85 9.69 12.35 -8.74
C LEU A 85 9.45 13.56 -9.65
N VAL A 86 8.45 13.42 -10.51
CA VAL A 86 8.07 14.43 -11.50
C VAL A 86 6.56 14.66 -11.42
N LYS A 87 6.14 15.91 -11.61
CA LYS A 87 4.72 16.30 -11.65
C LYS A 87 3.93 15.82 -10.44
N ILE A 88 4.53 15.91 -9.24
CA ILE A 88 3.93 15.38 -8.01
C ILE A 88 2.68 16.20 -7.66
N THR A 89 1.53 15.54 -7.58
CA THR A 89 0.25 16.13 -7.20
C THR A 89 -0.17 15.72 -5.80
N LYS A 90 -1.06 16.51 -5.18
CA LYS A 90 -1.64 16.18 -3.87
C LYS A 90 -2.50 14.91 -3.91
N ASP A 91 -3.34 14.79 -4.92
CA ASP A 91 -4.29 13.68 -5.06
C ASP A 91 -3.75 12.63 -6.05
N CYS A 92 -4.21 11.39 -5.92
CA CYS A 92 -3.94 10.35 -6.90
C CYS A 92 -4.45 10.76 -8.28
N ASP A 93 -3.74 10.39 -9.35
CA ASP A 93 -4.08 10.76 -10.73
C ASP A 93 -5.52 10.42 -11.14
N CYS A 94 -6.06 9.31 -10.61
CA CYS A 94 -7.45 8.89 -10.85
C CYS A 94 -8.50 9.80 -10.20
N MET A 95 -8.09 10.59 -9.21
CA MET A 95 -8.91 11.48 -8.39
C MET A 95 -8.62 12.96 -8.66
N SER A 96 -7.73 13.27 -9.60
CA SER A 96 -7.19 14.61 -9.83
C SER A 96 -8.29 15.61 -10.15
N LYS A 97 -8.67 16.39 -9.13
CA LYS A 97 -9.55 17.56 -9.25
C LYS A 97 -8.74 18.84 -9.48
N GLU A 98 -7.47 18.84 -9.08
CA GLU A 98 -6.55 19.97 -9.20
C GLU A 98 -5.25 19.53 -9.88
N ARG A 99 -4.73 20.38 -10.79
CA ARG A 99 -3.51 20.13 -11.58
C ARG A 99 -2.30 20.89 -11.04
N HIS A 100 -2.31 21.27 -9.77
CA HIS A 100 -1.20 22.01 -9.18
C HIS A 100 -0.18 21.02 -8.64
N PHE A 101 1.06 21.15 -9.11
CA PHE A 101 2.18 20.39 -8.59
C PHE A 101 2.55 20.93 -7.21
N ILE A 102 2.79 20.04 -6.26
CA ILE A 102 3.06 20.40 -4.86
C ILE A 102 4.53 20.74 -4.62
N VAL A 103 5.41 20.29 -5.52
CA VAL A 103 6.85 20.59 -5.59
C VAL A 103 7.28 20.60 -7.07
N ASP A 104 8.42 21.19 -7.39
CA ASP A 104 9.00 21.09 -8.74
C ASP A 104 9.56 19.67 -8.99
N ASP A 105 9.86 19.36 -10.25
CA ASP A 105 10.46 18.07 -10.62
C ASP A 105 11.83 17.89 -9.94
N ILE A 106 11.99 16.79 -9.21
CA ILE A 106 13.25 16.42 -8.52
C ILE A 106 14.10 15.52 -9.42
N GLY A 107 13.46 14.62 -10.18
CA GLY A 107 14.14 13.75 -11.15
C GLY A 107 13.81 12.27 -10.98
N ILE A 108 14.79 11.42 -11.27
CA ILE A 108 14.66 9.96 -11.23
C ILE A 108 15.62 9.41 -10.18
N LEU A 109 15.10 8.60 -9.27
CA LEU A 109 15.90 7.86 -8.29
C LEU A 109 15.99 6.39 -8.71
N SER A 110 17.08 5.75 -8.32
CA SER A 110 17.31 4.32 -8.54
C SER A 110 17.91 3.68 -7.31
N SER A 111 17.47 2.48 -6.94
CA SER A 111 18.01 1.72 -5.81
C SER A 111 17.81 0.22 -6.01
N GLN A 112 18.61 -0.59 -5.32
CA GLN A 112 18.34 -2.03 -5.15
C GLN A 112 17.49 -2.33 -3.91
N ASP A 113 17.32 -1.33 -3.03
CA ASP A 113 16.53 -1.40 -1.82
C ASP A 113 15.24 -0.55 -1.98
N PRO A 114 14.05 -1.18 -1.91
CA PRO A 114 12.77 -0.50 -2.10
C PRO A 114 12.39 0.44 -0.96
N VAL A 115 12.84 0.17 0.27
CA VAL A 115 12.54 1.05 1.42
C VAL A 115 13.43 2.28 1.38
N ALA A 116 14.70 2.10 0.99
CA ALA A 116 15.66 3.18 0.90
C ALA A 116 15.25 4.21 -0.17
N ILE A 117 14.80 3.77 -1.35
CA ILE A 117 14.37 4.69 -2.41
C ILE A 117 13.08 5.43 -2.05
N ASP A 118 12.14 4.79 -1.35
CA ASP A 118 10.92 5.46 -0.89
C ASP A 118 11.24 6.48 0.21
N GLN A 119 12.13 6.15 1.16
CA GLN A 119 12.60 7.09 2.17
C GLN A 119 13.31 8.29 1.52
N ALA A 120 14.25 8.05 0.62
CA ALA A 120 14.93 9.11 -0.13
C ALA A 120 13.94 9.97 -0.92
N SER A 121 12.89 9.35 -1.48
CA SER A 121 11.88 10.08 -2.24
C SER A 121 11.11 11.07 -1.36
N VAL A 122 10.68 10.62 -0.17
CA VAL A 122 9.96 11.48 0.78
C VAL A 122 10.87 12.58 1.32
N ASP A 123 12.11 12.25 1.65
CA ASP A 123 13.08 13.21 2.17
C ASP A 123 13.36 14.34 1.18
N LEU A 124 13.57 14.01 -0.11
CA LEU A 124 13.81 15.01 -1.15
C LEU A 124 12.60 15.93 -1.36
N VAL A 125 11.37 15.38 -1.36
CA VAL A 125 10.13 16.18 -1.43
C VAL A 125 10.01 17.11 -0.22
N ASN A 126 10.22 16.59 0.99
CA ASN A 126 10.12 17.38 2.21
C ASN A 126 11.25 18.41 2.33
N GLN A 127 12.45 18.10 1.85
CA GLN A 127 13.59 19.02 1.81
C GLN A 127 13.30 20.21 0.89
N GLN A 128 12.71 19.97 -0.29
CA GLN A 128 12.32 21.05 -1.20
C GLN A 128 11.18 21.91 -0.62
N ALA A 129 10.24 21.29 0.09
CA ALA A 129 9.13 21.99 0.73
C ALA A 129 9.51 22.73 2.03
N GLY A 130 10.60 22.32 2.70
CA GLY A 130 11.02 22.82 4.00
C GLY A 130 10.15 22.37 5.18
N GLU A 131 9.25 21.40 4.97
CA GLU A 131 8.35 20.82 5.97
C GLU A 131 7.93 19.40 5.56
N ASP A 132 7.27 18.65 6.46
CA ASP A 132 6.63 17.37 6.12
C ASP A 132 5.36 17.62 5.31
N LEU A 133 5.56 17.87 4.01
CA LEU A 133 4.52 18.29 3.07
C LEU A 133 3.48 17.18 2.88
N LEU A 134 3.93 15.93 2.78
CA LEU A 134 3.05 14.78 2.57
C LEU A 134 2.07 14.61 3.74
N ARG A 135 2.56 14.68 4.97
CA ARG A 135 1.70 14.60 6.16
C ARG A 135 0.78 15.81 6.28
N LYS A 136 1.28 17.02 5.99
CA LYS A 136 0.47 18.25 6.03
C LYS A 136 -0.70 18.21 5.05
N LEU A 137 -0.47 17.71 3.84
CA LEU A 137 -1.48 17.70 2.78
C LEU A 137 -2.52 16.58 2.94
N THR A 138 -2.10 15.41 3.43
CA THR A 138 -2.94 14.21 3.50
C THR A 138 -3.50 13.94 4.88
N GLY A 139 -2.87 14.45 5.94
CA GLY A 139 -3.14 14.07 7.32
C GLY A 139 -2.69 12.65 7.68
N ILE A 140 -2.04 11.94 6.76
CA ILE A 140 -1.58 10.55 6.93
C ILE A 140 -0.13 10.55 7.42
N ASN A 141 0.15 9.75 8.44
CA ASN A 141 1.53 9.46 8.84
C ASN A 141 2.10 8.39 7.90
N TRP A 142 2.94 8.82 6.95
CA TRP A 142 3.58 7.97 5.93
C TRP A 142 4.71 7.10 6.49
N GLU A 143 5.29 7.48 7.65
CA GLU A 143 6.40 6.74 8.26
C GLU A 143 5.98 5.32 8.65
N ILE A 144 4.70 5.11 8.98
CA ILE A 144 4.16 3.82 9.38
C ILE A 144 4.44 2.74 8.34
N GLN A 145 4.29 3.07 7.05
CA GLN A 145 4.57 2.13 5.97
C GLN A 145 6.06 1.74 5.93
N LEU A 146 6.95 2.72 5.98
CA LEU A 146 8.41 2.49 5.86
C LEU A 146 9.00 1.83 7.11
N GLU A 147 8.50 2.19 8.30
CA GLU A 147 8.89 1.54 9.57
C GLU A 147 8.49 0.06 9.57
N HIS A 148 7.24 -0.25 9.20
CA HIS A 148 6.78 -1.63 9.11
C HIS A 148 7.54 -2.40 8.03
N ALA A 149 7.77 -1.79 6.88
CA ALA A 149 8.56 -2.38 5.79
C ALA A 149 9.97 -2.77 6.26
N GLN A 150 10.66 -1.88 6.99
CA GLN A 150 11.96 -2.20 7.57
C GLN A 150 11.86 -3.32 8.61
N GLN A 151 10.85 -3.28 9.50
CA GLN A 151 10.66 -4.30 10.54
C GLN A 151 10.44 -5.71 9.98
N ILE A 152 9.73 -5.84 8.86
CA ILE A 152 9.51 -7.14 8.18
C ILE A 152 10.67 -7.54 7.26
N GLY A 153 11.70 -6.70 7.13
CA GLY A 153 12.89 -6.98 6.32
C GLY A 153 12.69 -6.79 4.82
N LEU A 154 11.80 -5.88 4.39
CA LEU A 154 11.67 -5.50 2.97
C LEU A 154 12.86 -4.66 2.47
N GLY A 155 13.52 -3.93 3.38
CA GLY A 155 14.64 -3.05 3.06
C GLY A 155 15.03 -2.19 4.25
N SER A 156 15.90 -1.20 4.02
CA SER A 156 16.39 -0.26 5.02
C SER A 156 15.85 1.15 4.77
N ARG A 157 15.52 1.88 5.84
CA ARG A 157 15.29 3.34 5.77
C ARG A 157 16.61 4.12 5.69
N GLU A 158 17.74 3.51 6.01
CA GLU A 158 19.05 4.14 5.88
C GLU A 158 19.52 4.08 4.42
N TYR A 159 20.00 5.21 3.90
CA TYR A 159 20.52 5.32 2.54
C TYR A 159 21.64 6.36 2.44
N GLU A 160 22.42 6.25 1.37
CA GLU A 160 23.37 7.28 0.93
C GLU A 160 22.95 7.77 -0.45
N LEU A 161 22.83 9.09 -0.62
CA LEU A 161 22.46 9.69 -1.89
C LEU A 161 23.71 9.92 -2.74
N ILE A 162 23.76 9.26 -3.91
CA ILE A 162 24.85 9.41 -4.89
C ILE A 162 24.29 10.14 -6.12
N GLU A 163 24.74 11.37 -6.34
CA GLU A 163 24.38 12.13 -7.54
C GLU A 163 25.23 11.68 -8.73
N LEU A 164 24.57 11.23 -9.80
CA LEU A 164 25.22 10.88 -11.05
C LEU A 164 25.26 12.13 -11.94
N THR A 165 26.34 12.88 -11.90
CA THR A 165 26.59 13.93 -12.88
C THR A 165 27.18 13.31 -14.14
N SER A 166 26.51 13.49 -15.28
CA SER A 166 27.14 13.29 -16.58
C SER A 166 28.15 14.41 -16.82
N GLU A 167 29.44 14.11 -16.69
CA GLU A 167 30.52 14.93 -17.26
C GLU A 167 30.40 15.03 -18.79
#